data_AF-A0A6J4E2E9-F1
#
_entry.id   AF-A0A6J4E2E9-F1
#
_cell.length_a   1.000
_cell.length_b   1.000
_cell.length_c   1.000
_cell.angle_alpha   90.00
_cell.angle_beta   90.00
_cell.angle_gamma   90.00
#
_symmetry.space_group_name_H-M   'P 1'
#
loop_
_entity.id
_entity.type
_entity.pdbx_description
1 polymer ?
#
loop_
_entity_poly.entity_id
_entity_poly.type
_entity_poly.pdbx_seq_one_letter_code
_entity_poly.pdbx_strand_id
1 'polypeptide(L)'
;MTTTAAVLAVDLANVYDAPKAGKLLYTLAWGDYVDVLEVTDTHLRIATYTYQERSDGSILPVATEAWLVPPKSARRNGRRLKPADLVIPRADSRVLKVNFVDVQQGDGAVIESPGGKVMLVDGGDNQMFARYLAARYRGSRAEAPKVIDCILVTHGDADHFSGLTQIQRSETNNEPRKRLFIEPRRIYHNGLVKRSKTGRKETELLGPTLDADGLKLLTPLLDSPLQVPAEEMNNDFRAWRKALEAWEARAAQLGRPGIKFRRLSEGQHDAFDFLRDEDIDVQVLGPLLSEAGGASGLPFLGSTPSGPRVGHESLDIGAEGFAGFSASHTINGHSIVFRLRYGGFNYLFCGDLNDEAGRTLARQHDAGEIDLRAEVFKVPHHGSADFSGGFFKRVEAIVNIVSSGDDPMNEYIHPRATLMGALGRYSRVDEPLVFVTELVAFFRLEGWAHLSDKEKAEKRGDFFAFSRSAYGLVKTRTDGKRLLVYTDSGKADLKEAYCYELDADGVPQPAVVIKV
;
A
#
# COMPACT_ATOMS: atom_id res chain seq x y z
N MET A 1 -0.49 -0.72 35.93
CA MET A 1 0.59 0.27 35.78
C MET A 1 0.00 1.44 35.02
N THR A 2 0.22 2.67 35.48
CA THR A 2 -0.24 3.87 34.76
C THR A 2 0.73 4.13 33.62
N THR A 3 0.25 4.17 32.38
CA THR A 3 1.04 4.51 31.19
C THR A 3 0.58 5.82 30.60
N THR A 4 1.48 6.50 29.90
CA THR A 4 1.16 7.68 29.07
C THR A 4 1.36 7.32 27.60
N ALA A 5 0.29 7.37 26.81
CA ALA A 5 0.37 7.10 25.37
C ALA A 5 1.11 8.24 24.65
N ALA A 6 2.19 7.87 23.96
CA ALA A 6 3.06 8.81 23.25
C ALA A 6 3.46 8.26 21.87
N VAL A 7 4.17 9.09 21.11
CA VAL A 7 4.66 8.77 19.76
C VAL A 7 6.15 9.02 19.71
N LEU A 8 6.90 8.12 19.09
CA LEU A 8 8.34 8.32 18.87
C LEU A 8 8.57 9.55 17.99
N ALA A 9 9.43 10.46 18.43
CA ALA A 9 9.72 11.76 17.80
C ALA A 9 11.13 11.84 17.17
N VAL A 10 11.82 10.71 17.08
CA VAL A 10 13.13 10.54 16.43
C VAL A 10 13.03 9.55 15.29
N ASP A 11 13.97 9.62 14.32
CA ASP A 11 13.87 8.83 13.09
C ASP A 11 13.86 7.34 13.41
N LEU A 12 14.85 6.90 14.21
CA LEU A 12 14.98 5.52 14.68
C LEU A 12 15.38 5.50 16.17
N ALA A 13 14.81 4.58 16.95
CA ALA A 13 15.19 4.38 18.35
C ALA A 13 15.36 2.91 18.69
N ASN A 14 16.55 2.56 19.18
CA ASN A 14 16.86 1.24 19.69
C ASN A 14 16.13 0.99 21.02
N VAL A 15 15.53 -0.18 21.12
CA VAL A 15 14.80 -0.65 22.31
C VAL A 15 15.58 -1.77 22.97
N TYR A 16 15.92 -1.59 24.25
CA TYR A 16 16.76 -2.49 25.03
C TYR A 16 15.98 -3.17 26.15
N ASP A 17 16.52 -4.27 26.66
CA ASP A 17 15.99 -5.02 27.82
C ASP A 17 16.45 -4.48 29.19
N ALA A 18 17.27 -3.42 29.21
CA ALA A 18 17.80 -2.83 30.43
C ALA A 18 18.09 -1.31 30.27
N PRO A 19 18.04 -0.52 31.37
CA PRO A 19 18.20 0.94 31.35
C PRO A 19 19.60 1.45 30.97
N LYS A 20 20.61 0.57 30.85
CA LYS A 20 21.98 0.91 30.47
C LYS A 20 22.36 0.41 29.07
N ALA A 21 21.39 0.34 28.16
CA ALA A 21 21.55 -0.21 26.81
C ALA A 21 22.08 -1.65 26.85
N GLY A 22 21.28 -2.55 27.44
CA GLY A 22 21.58 -3.98 27.53
C GLY A 22 21.48 -4.70 26.17
N LYS A 23 20.78 -5.84 26.15
CA LYS A 23 20.51 -6.55 24.90
C LYS A 23 19.51 -5.75 24.07
N LEU A 24 19.83 -5.51 22.81
CA LEU A 24 18.88 -4.93 21.87
C LEU A 24 17.74 -5.92 21.60
N LEU A 25 16.50 -5.43 21.73
CA LEU A 25 15.28 -6.17 21.43
C LEU A 25 14.83 -5.94 19.99
N TYR A 26 14.66 -4.67 19.62
CA TYR A 26 14.24 -4.22 18.30
C TYR A 26 14.48 -2.71 18.14
N THR A 27 14.21 -2.18 16.96
CA THR A 27 14.31 -0.75 16.66
C THR A 27 12.94 -0.20 16.29
N LEU A 28 12.47 0.84 16.98
CA LEU A 28 11.29 1.63 16.65
C LEU A 28 11.65 2.71 15.62
N ALA A 29 10.63 3.21 14.92
CA ALA A 29 10.78 4.30 13.96
C ALA A 29 9.82 5.45 14.25
N TRP A 30 10.12 6.60 13.65
CA TRP A 30 9.34 7.81 13.79
C TRP A 30 7.84 7.57 13.55
N GLY A 31 7.00 8.09 14.43
CA GLY A 31 5.55 7.90 14.36
C GLY A 31 5.03 6.60 14.98
N ASP A 32 5.90 5.70 15.45
CA ASP A 32 5.47 4.51 16.19
C ASP A 32 4.88 4.89 17.56
N TYR A 33 3.79 4.21 17.94
CA TYR A 33 3.12 4.43 19.22
C TYR A 33 3.86 3.70 20.34
N VAL A 34 4.07 4.39 21.46
CA VAL A 34 4.72 3.85 22.65
C VAL A 34 3.93 4.21 23.91
N ASP A 35 3.83 3.27 24.84
CA ASP A 35 3.26 3.50 26.16
C ASP A 35 4.38 3.79 27.14
N VAL A 36 4.52 5.06 27.54
CA VAL A 36 5.59 5.51 28.44
C VAL A 36 5.21 5.19 29.87
N LEU A 37 6.09 4.47 30.57
CA LEU A 37 6.00 4.18 32.00
C LEU A 37 6.74 5.23 32.82
N GLU A 38 7.90 5.68 32.34
CA GLU A 38 8.77 6.60 33.08
C GLU A 38 9.72 7.34 32.14
N VAL A 39 9.99 8.61 32.43
CA VAL A 39 11.02 9.42 31.78
C VAL A 39 12.06 9.82 32.83
N THR A 40 13.32 9.52 32.57
CA THR A 40 14.44 9.93 33.45
C THR A 40 15.44 10.79 32.68
N ASP A 41 16.50 11.26 33.35
CA ASP A 41 17.60 11.98 32.70
C ASP A 41 18.46 11.10 31.77
N THR A 42 18.38 9.78 31.91
CA THR A 42 19.27 8.83 31.21
C THR A 42 18.56 7.90 30.24
N HIS A 43 17.29 7.59 30.48
CA HIS A 43 16.52 6.66 29.66
C HIS A 43 15.01 6.95 29.72
N LEU A 44 14.30 6.42 28.73
CA LEU A 44 12.85 6.31 28.70
C LEU A 44 12.47 4.84 28.94
N ARG A 45 11.57 4.58 29.88
CA ARG A 45 11.02 3.24 30.14
C ARG A 45 9.64 3.13 29.51
N ILE A 46 9.43 2.11 28.69
CA ILE A 46 8.19 1.90 27.94
C ILE A 46 7.59 0.53 28.24
N ALA A 47 6.27 0.43 28.13
CA ALA A 47 5.60 -0.86 28.08
C ALA A 47 5.70 -1.43 26.66
N THR A 48 5.97 -2.73 26.58
CA THR A 48 5.99 -3.53 25.36
C THR A 48 5.26 -4.85 25.62
N TYR A 49 5.18 -5.72 24.61
CA TYR A 49 4.56 -7.03 24.75
C TYR A 49 5.47 -8.12 24.20
N THR A 50 5.53 -9.24 24.92
CA THR A 50 6.08 -10.50 24.41
C THR A 50 4.94 -11.49 24.21
N TYR A 51 5.10 -12.45 23.30
CA TYR A 51 4.10 -13.47 23.07
C TYR A 51 4.46 -14.73 23.84
N GLN A 52 3.52 -15.22 24.65
CA GLN A 52 3.69 -16.47 25.38
C GLN A 52 2.59 -17.44 24.99
N GLU A 53 2.99 -18.68 24.69
CA GLU A 53 2.08 -19.80 24.48
C GLU A 53 1.53 -20.26 25.84
N ARG A 54 0.21 -20.41 25.91
CA ARG A 54 -0.53 -20.89 27.08
C ARG A 54 -0.72 -22.41 26.95
N SER A 55 -1.10 -23.04 28.06
CA SER A 55 -1.36 -24.49 28.11
C SER A 55 -2.47 -24.97 27.17
N ASP A 56 -3.34 -24.07 26.72
CA ASP A 56 -4.40 -24.34 25.74
C ASP A 56 -3.95 -24.12 24.28
N GLY A 57 -2.66 -23.88 24.04
CA GLY A 57 -2.08 -23.58 22.74
C GLY A 57 -2.31 -22.15 22.25
N SER A 58 -2.99 -21.29 23.03
CA SER A 58 -3.19 -19.89 22.66
C SER A 58 -1.89 -19.09 22.86
N ILE A 59 -1.54 -18.25 21.88
CA ILE A 59 -0.39 -17.35 21.97
C ILE A 59 -0.90 -15.94 22.29
N LEU A 60 -0.69 -15.50 23.54
CA LEU A 60 -1.22 -14.22 24.03
C LEU A 60 -0.10 -13.22 24.35
N PRO A 61 -0.33 -11.91 24.12
CA PRO A 61 0.61 -10.89 24.53
C PRO A 61 0.67 -10.80 26.06
N VAL A 62 1.87 -10.72 26.60
CA VAL A 62 2.18 -10.46 27.99
C VAL A 62 2.93 -9.14 28.06
N ALA A 63 2.40 -8.20 28.84
CA ALA A 63 3.04 -6.91 29.05
C ALA A 63 4.43 -7.11 29.66
N THR A 64 5.42 -6.48 29.06
CA THR A 64 6.80 -6.42 29.53
C THR A 64 7.29 -4.99 29.48
N GLU A 65 8.48 -4.72 30.02
CA GLU A 65 9.10 -3.39 29.99
C GLU A 65 10.30 -3.39 29.05
N ALA A 66 10.60 -2.22 28.49
CA ALA A 66 11.80 -2.00 27.70
C ALA A 66 12.30 -0.55 27.85
N TRP A 67 13.52 -0.28 27.37
CA TRP A 67 14.23 0.97 27.58
C TRP A 67 14.75 1.58 26.28
N LEU A 68 14.55 2.88 26.09
CA LEU A 68 15.24 3.67 25.07
C LEU A 68 16.31 4.52 25.76
N VAL A 69 17.54 4.46 25.26
CA VAL A 69 18.71 5.05 25.92
C VAL A 69 19.51 5.88 24.91
N PRO A 70 19.25 7.19 24.77
CA PRO A 70 19.89 7.99 23.75
C PRO A 70 21.40 8.14 24.04
N PRO A 71 22.30 7.81 23.09
CA PRO A 71 23.73 7.90 23.31
C PRO A 71 24.17 9.35 23.50
N LYS A 72 25.30 9.57 24.18
CA LYS A 72 25.86 10.90 24.40
C LYS A 72 26.18 11.65 23.10
N SER A 73 26.30 10.96 21.97
CA SER A 73 26.52 11.51 20.63
C SER A 73 25.23 11.89 19.90
N ALA A 74 24.04 11.46 20.35
CA ALA A 74 22.78 11.75 19.67
C ALA A 74 22.50 13.26 19.64
N ARG A 75 22.35 13.84 18.44
CA ARG A 75 22.12 15.27 18.23
C ARG A 75 20.98 15.48 17.23
N ARG A 76 20.23 16.56 17.42
CA ARG A 76 19.32 17.14 16.41
C ARG A 76 19.57 18.65 16.38
N ASN A 77 19.86 19.21 15.22
CA ASN A 77 20.17 20.64 15.05
C ASN A 77 21.25 21.13 16.04
N GLY A 78 22.32 20.36 16.21
CA GLY A 78 23.42 20.66 17.15
C GLY A 78 23.10 20.44 18.63
N ARG A 79 21.84 20.26 19.03
CA ARG A 79 21.42 20.01 20.42
C ARG A 79 21.47 18.53 20.77
N ARG A 80 22.00 18.19 21.96
CA ARG A 80 21.93 16.83 22.51
C ARG A 80 20.49 16.41 22.77
N LEU A 81 20.12 15.24 22.26
CA LEU A 81 18.86 14.59 22.56
C LEU A 81 18.89 13.99 23.96
N LYS A 82 17.87 14.33 24.76
CA LYS A 82 17.58 13.76 26.07
C LYS A 82 16.44 12.74 25.93
N PRO A 83 16.22 11.84 26.91
CA PRO A 83 15.11 10.88 26.86
C PRO A 83 13.73 11.52 26.64
N ALA A 84 13.48 12.69 27.23
CA ALA A 84 12.24 13.45 27.03
C ALA A 84 12.05 13.95 25.59
N ASP A 85 13.11 14.06 24.79
CA ASP A 85 13.02 14.48 23.37
C ASP A 85 12.66 13.32 22.44
N LEU A 86 12.68 12.08 22.93
CA LEU A 86 12.44 10.88 22.11
C LEU A 86 10.97 10.66 21.80
N VAL A 87 10.08 11.29 22.56
CA VAL A 87 8.64 11.09 22.47
C VAL A 87 7.90 12.41 22.56
N ILE A 88 6.72 12.46 21.94
CA ILE A 88 5.75 13.55 22.08
C ILE A 88 4.38 12.97 22.45
N PRO A 89 3.48 13.77 23.05
CA PRO A 89 2.09 13.38 23.22
C PRO A 89 1.46 12.97 21.90
N ARG A 90 0.63 11.92 21.91
CA ARG A 90 0.00 11.41 20.69
C ARG A 90 -0.85 12.44 19.95
N ALA A 91 -1.52 13.33 20.69
CA ALA A 91 -2.32 14.40 20.12
C ALA A 91 -1.49 15.44 19.34
N ASP A 92 -0.19 15.53 19.63
CA ASP A 92 0.72 16.49 18.99
C ASP A 92 1.41 15.90 17.76
N SER A 93 1.26 14.59 17.52
CA SER A 93 1.85 13.93 16.35
C SER A 93 1.26 14.47 15.06
N ARG A 94 2.14 14.89 14.15
CA ARG A 94 1.81 15.31 12.78
C ARG A 94 2.28 14.29 11.74
N VAL A 95 2.58 13.06 12.14
CA VAL A 95 3.20 12.08 11.24
C VAL A 95 2.15 11.36 10.40
N LEU A 96 2.16 11.61 9.09
CA LEU A 96 1.54 10.75 8.08
C LEU A 96 2.41 9.52 7.87
N LYS A 97 1.79 8.34 7.83
CA LYS A 97 2.48 7.05 7.67
C LYS A 97 1.95 6.33 6.45
N VAL A 98 2.83 5.94 5.54
CA VAL A 98 2.48 5.07 4.41
C VAL A 98 3.34 3.81 4.47
N ASN A 99 2.71 2.65 4.47
CA ASN A 99 3.37 1.35 4.48
C ASN A 99 2.99 0.57 3.22
N PHE A 100 3.97 0.18 2.42
CA PHE A 100 3.82 -0.64 1.21
C PHE A 100 4.21 -2.07 1.54
N VAL A 101 3.23 -2.96 1.49
CA VAL A 101 3.31 -4.32 2.02
C VAL A 101 3.66 -5.28 0.89
N ASP A 102 4.63 -6.16 1.12
CA ASP A 102 4.89 -7.33 0.28
C ASP A 102 3.67 -8.27 0.34
N VAL A 103 2.88 -8.19 -0.72
CA VAL A 103 1.75 -9.08 -0.99
C VAL A 103 2.07 -10.05 -2.13
N GLN A 104 3.35 -10.22 -2.48
CA GLN A 104 3.83 -10.91 -3.69
C GLN A 104 3.45 -10.15 -4.98
N GLN A 105 2.99 -10.83 -6.03
CA GLN A 105 2.39 -10.15 -7.18
C GLN A 105 1.10 -9.45 -6.73
N GLY A 106 1.03 -8.15 -6.97
CA GLY A 106 -0.08 -7.30 -6.52
C GLY A 106 0.35 -6.09 -5.69
N ASP A 107 -0.63 -5.20 -5.48
CA ASP A 107 -0.45 -4.00 -4.66
C ASP A 107 -1.15 -4.10 -3.32
N GLY A 108 -0.52 -3.53 -2.30
CA GLY A 108 -1.11 -3.38 -0.98
C GLY A 108 -0.41 -2.29 -0.19
N ALA A 109 -1.13 -1.21 0.14
CA ALA A 109 -0.61 -0.13 0.95
C ALA A 109 -1.58 0.30 2.06
N VAL A 110 -1.02 0.79 3.15
CA VAL A 110 -1.75 1.34 4.29
C VAL A 110 -1.30 2.76 4.55
N ILE A 111 -2.25 3.68 4.49
CA ILE A 111 -2.06 5.09 4.81
C ILE A 111 -2.73 5.35 6.17
N GLU A 112 -1.95 5.84 7.14
CA GLU A 112 -2.47 6.30 8.43
C GLU A 112 -2.17 7.80 8.56
N SER A 113 -3.24 8.60 8.66
CA SER A 113 -3.14 10.05 8.89
C SER A 113 -2.64 10.37 10.31
N PRO A 114 -2.16 11.61 10.56
CA PRO A 114 -1.74 12.05 11.89
C PRO A 114 -2.78 11.82 13.01
N GLY A 115 -4.05 12.08 12.73
CA GLY A 115 -5.21 11.90 13.59
C GLY A 115 -5.64 10.44 13.75
N GLY A 116 -5.05 9.53 12.97
CA GLY A 116 -5.23 8.09 13.08
C GLY A 116 -6.34 7.50 12.21
N LYS A 117 -6.89 8.28 11.26
CA LYS A 117 -7.73 7.76 10.17
C LYS A 117 -6.91 6.79 9.32
N VAL A 118 -7.52 5.68 8.90
CA VAL A 118 -6.85 4.60 8.17
C VAL A 118 -7.46 4.41 6.79
N MET A 119 -6.63 4.48 5.76
CA MET A 119 -6.98 4.15 4.39
C MET A 119 -6.16 2.95 3.90
N LEU A 120 -6.84 1.97 3.31
CA LEU A 120 -6.22 0.83 2.62
C LEU A 120 -6.27 1.11 1.12
N VAL A 121 -5.17 0.84 0.42
CA VAL A 121 -5.09 0.91 -1.05
C VAL A 121 -4.71 -0.47 -1.52
N ASP A 122 -5.63 -1.13 -2.21
CA ASP A 122 -5.52 -2.52 -2.65
C ASP A 122 -5.19 -3.49 -1.49
N GLY A 123 -4.93 -4.76 -1.78
CA GLY A 123 -4.63 -5.77 -0.78
C GLY A 123 -4.00 -7.06 -1.28
N GLY A 124 -3.47 -7.10 -2.50
CA GLY A 124 -2.89 -8.30 -3.11
C GLY A 124 -3.94 -9.32 -3.53
N ASP A 125 -3.48 -10.54 -3.86
CA ASP A 125 -4.34 -11.71 -4.14
C ASP A 125 -4.48 -12.68 -2.95
N ASN A 126 -3.65 -12.53 -1.92
CA ASN A 126 -3.43 -13.55 -0.90
C ASN A 126 -3.58 -13.04 0.53
N GLN A 127 -3.32 -13.91 1.52
CA GLN A 127 -3.53 -13.59 2.93
C GLN A 127 -2.47 -12.67 3.57
N MET A 128 -1.39 -12.31 2.88
CA MET A 128 -0.27 -11.56 3.49
C MET A 128 -0.72 -10.20 4.00
N PHE A 129 -1.55 -9.48 3.23
CA PHE A 129 -2.08 -8.19 3.64
C PHE A 129 -2.95 -8.30 4.90
N ALA A 130 -3.87 -9.27 4.94
CA ALA A 130 -4.69 -9.53 6.12
C ALA A 130 -3.86 -9.91 7.36
N ARG A 131 -2.78 -10.70 7.19
CA ARG A 131 -1.85 -11.05 8.28
C ARG A 131 -1.09 -9.84 8.81
N TYR A 132 -0.63 -8.97 7.91
CA TYR A 132 0.01 -7.70 8.26
C TYR A 132 -0.95 -6.82 9.08
N LEU A 133 -2.18 -6.63 8.58
CA LEU A 133 -3.19 -5.83 9.26
C LEU A 133 -3.59 -6.42 10.62
N ALA A 134 -3.73 -7.75 10.73
CA ALA A 134 -4.02 -8.42 12.01
C ALA A 134 -2.90 -8.20 13.04
N ALA A 135 -1.64 -8.23 12.60
CA ALA A 135 -0.49 -7.92 13.46
C ALA A 135 -0.41 -6.43 13.84
N ARG A 136 -0.88 -5.53 12.98
CA ARG A 136 -0.86 -4.07 13.17
C ARG A 136 -2.01 -3.55 14.02
N TYR A 137 -3.21 -4.11 13.87
CA TYR A 137 -4.48 -3.70 14.49
C TYR A 137 -5.03 -4.78 15.42
N ARG A 138 -4.15 -5.31 16.28
CA ARG A 138 -4.48 -6.35 17.25
C ARG A 138 -5.60 -5.91 18.19
N GLY A 139 -6.36 -6.90 18.66
CA GLY A 139 -7.40 -6.69 19.67
C GLY A 139 -8.77 -6.27 19.13
N SER A 140 -8.91 -6.12 17.80
CA SER A 140 -10.23 -5.98 17.18
C SER A 140 -11.12 -7.19 17.49
N ARG A 141 -12.43 -6.97 17.67
CA ARG A 141 -13.44 -8.01 17.91
C ARG A 141 -14.68 -7.74 17.07
N ALA A 142 -15.59 -8.70 16.97
CA ALA A 142 -16.83 -8.52 16.22
C ALA A 142 -17.67 -7.34 16.75
N GLU A 143 -17.66 -7.11 18.06
CA GLU A 143 -18.39 -6.03 18.75
C GLU A 143 -17.64 -4.70 18.73
N ALA A 144 -16.32 -4.76 18.55
CA ALA A 144 -15.42 -3.62 18.49
C ALA A 144 -14.42 -3.77 17.32
N PRO A 145 -14.92 -3.74 16.07
CA PRO A 145 -14.06 -3.85 14.89
C PRO A 145 -13.17 -2.62 14.76
N LYS A 146 -12.01 -2.78 14.11
CA LYS A 146 -11.13 -1.67 13.74
C LYS A 146 -11.80 -0.86 12.63
N VAL A 147 -12.07 0.41 12.90
CA VAL A 147 -12.55 1.35 11.87
C VAL A 147 -11.47 1.54 10.80
N ILE A 148 -11.90 1.39 9.54
CA ILE A 148 -11.13 1.69 8.33
C ILE A 148 -11.89 2.79 7.58
N ASP A 149 -11.33 3.98 7.50
CA ASP A 149 -12.01 5.18 6.97
C ASP A 149 -12.26 5.09 5.47
N CYS A 150 -11.41 4.37 4.75
CA CYS A 150 -11.56 4.06 3.33
C CYS A 150 -10.79 2.79 2.94
N ILE A 151 -11.39 1.96 2.09
CA ILE A 151 -10.67 1.00 1.26
C ILE A 151 -10.82 1.50 -0.18
N LEU A 152 -9.71 1.74 -0.84
CA LEU A 152 -9.64 2.09 -2.25
C LEU A 152 -9.10 0.88 -3.02
N VAL A 153 -9.90 0.40 -3.97
CA VAL A 153 -9.50 -0.62 -4.94
C VAL A 153 -9.19 0.12 -6.23
N THR A 154 -7.91 0.16 -6.64
CA THR A 154 -7.47 0.95 -7.79
C THR A 154 -8.16 0.46 -9.07
N HIS A 155 -8.28 -0.86 -9.24
CA HIS A 155 -9.01 -1.51 -10.31
C HIS A 155 -9.37 -2.96 -9.96
N GLY A 156 -10.20 -3.58 -10.81
CA GLY A 156 -10.84 -4.88 -10.54
C GLY A 156 -10.06 -6.13 -10.97
N ASP A 157 -8.74 -6.14 -10.92
CA ASP A 157 -7.94 -7.37 -11.10
C ASP A 157 -7.56 -8.02 -9.76
N ALA A 158 -7.48 -9.35 -9.77
CA ALA A 158 -7.55 -10.15 -8.54
C ALA A 158 -6.37 -9.90 -7.58
N ASP A 159 -5.19 -9.63 -8.13
CA ASP A 159 -3.97 -9.23 -7.44
C ASP A 159 -4.02 -7.84 -6.79
N HIS A 160 -5.13 -7.12 -6.93
CA HIS A 160 -5.37 -5.86 -6.21
C HIS A 160 -6.40 -5.98 -5.10
N PHE A 161 -7.38 -6.89 -5.17
CA PHE A 161 -8.47 -6.91 -4.19
C PHE A 161 -8.83 -8.29 -3.60
N SER A 162 -8.36 -9.41 -4.17
CA SER A 162 -8.71 -10.72 -3.64
C SER A 162 -8.17 -10.95 -2.22
N GLY A 163 -7.03 -10.35 -1.88
CA GLY A 163 -6.45 -10.34 -0.54
C GLY A 163 -7.26 -9.55 0.48
N LEU A 164 -8.08 -8.57 0.06
CA LEU A 164 -9.02 -7.87 0.95
C LEU A 164 -10.11 -8.83 1.47
N THR A 165 -10.51 -9.82 0.67
CA THR A 165 -11.46 -10.85 1.12
C THR A 165 -10.90 -11.72 2.25
N GLN A 166 -9.56 -11.83 2.33
CA GLN A 166 -8.89 -12.60 3.36
C GLN A 166 -9.00 -11.93 4.73
N ILE A 167 -9.25 -10.62 4.78
CA ILE A 167 -9.54 -9.91 6.04
C ILE A 167 -10.82 -10.50 6.66
N GLN A 168 -11.91 -10.58 5.90
CA GLN A 168 -13.16 -11.17 6.38
C GLN A 168 -12.99 -12.66 6.74
N ARG A 169 -12.27 -13.43 5.92
CA ARG A 169 -11.99 -14.85 6.21
C ARG A 169 -11.13 -15.03 7.47
N SER A 170 -10.28 -14.05 7.81
CA SER A 170 -9.43 -14.12 8.98
C SER A 170 -10.22 -14.11 10.29
N GLU A 171 -11.45 -13.59 10.30
CA GLU A 171 -12.30 -13.49 11.49
C GLU A 171 -12.56 -14.85 12.16
N THR A 172 -12.54 -15.94 11.37
CA THR A 172 -12.72 -17.32 11.85
C THR A 172 -11.42 -18.12 11.93
N ASN A 173 -10.25 -17.49 11.88
CA ASN A 173 -8.97 -18.20 11.90
C ASN A 173 -8.78 -18.96 13.24
N ASN A 174 -8.23 -20.17 13.21
CA ASN A 174 -8.00 -20.94 14.43
C ASN A 174 -6.96 -20.30 15.36
N GLU A 175 -6.01 -19.53 14.83
CA GLU A 175 -5.04 -18.78 15.64
C GLU A 175 -5.56 -17.38 15.94
N PRO A 176 -5.87 -17.03 17.21
CA PRO A 176 -6.46 -15.73 17.56
C PRO A 176 -5.63 -14.53 17.10
N ARG A 177 -4.30 -14.65 17.11
CA ARG A 177 -3.37 -13.60 16.66
C ARG A 177 -3.49 -13.23 15.16
N LYS A 178 -4.12 -14.11 14.36
CA LYS A 178 -4.33 -13.92 12.91
C LYS A 178 -5.71 -13.36 12.60
N ARG A 179 -6.61 -13.23 13.59
CA ARG A 179 -7.95 -12.69 13.40
C ARG A 179 -7.92 -11.17 13.33
N LEU A 180 -8.67 -10.61 12.39
CA LEU A 180 -8.87 -9.18 12.26
C LEU A 180 -10.34 -8.90 11.91
N PHE A 181 -10.98 -8.04 12.69
CA PHE A 181 -12.33 -7.56 12.47
C PHE A 181 -12.26 -6.08 12.08
N ILE A 182 -12.83 -5.70 10.93
CA ILE A 182 -12.81 -4.31 10.44
C ILE A 182 -14.19 -3.73 10.18
N GLU A 183 -14.31 -2.41 10.27
CA GLU A 183 -15.50 -1.66 9.88
C GLU A 183 -15.11 -0.62 8.83
N PRO A 184 -15.18 -0.98 7.54
CA PRO A 184 -14.94 -0.02 6.47
C PRO A 184 -16.07 1.02 6.43
N ARG A 185 -15.72 2.30 6.38
CA ARG A 185 -16.67 3.42 6.21
C ARG A 185 -16.97 3.69 4.74
N ARG A 186 -15.98 3.47 3.87
CA ARG A 186 -16.03 3.79 2.45
C ARG A 186 -15.34 2.72 1.63
N ILE A 187 -15.90 2.41 0.46
CA ILE A 187 -15.27 1.60 -0.57
C ILE A 187 -15.24 2.40 -1.87
N TYR A 188 -14.03 2.72 -2.33
CA TYR A 188 -13.78 3.45 -3.57
C TYR A 188 -13.24 2.50 -4.64
N HIS A 189 -13.70 2.65 -5.88
CA HIS A 189 -13.33 1.79 -7.01
C HIS A 189 -13.50 2.53 -8.35
N ASN A 190 -12.95 1.97 -9.43
CA ASN A 190 -12.95 2.61 -10.75
C ASN A 190 -14.26 2.45 -11.55
N GLY A 191 -15.27 1.76 -11.00
CA GLY A 191 -16.58 1.61 -11.64
C GLY A 191 -16.73 0.36 -12.50
N LEU A 192 -15.71 -0.49 -12.58
CA LEU A 192 -15.70 -1.71 -13.39
C LEU A 192 -15.82 -2.96 -12.52
N VAL A 193 -16.62 -3.93 -12.98
CA VAL A 193 -16.78 -5.23 -12.33
C VAL A 193 -16.58 -6.32 -13.37
N LYS A 194 -15.56 -7.17 -13.16
CA LYS A 194 -15.18 -8.21 -14.12
C LYS A 194 -16.21 -9.34 -14.13
N ARG A 195 -16.74 -9.63 -15.32
CA ARG A 195 -17.70 -10.70 -15.59
C ARG A 195 -17.02 -12.05 -15.75
N SER A 196 -17.77 -13.13 -15.56
CA SER A 196 -17.29 -14.47 -15.85
C SER A 196 -16.97 -14.63 -17.34
N LYS A 197 -15.84 -15.29 -17.64
CA LYS A 197 -15.34 -15.43 -19.03
C LYS A 197 -16.20 -16.34 -19.91
N THR A 198 -16.91 -17.30 -19.31
CA THR A 198 -17.65 -18.33 -20.05
C THR A 198 -18.68 -17.71 -21.01
N GLY A 199 -18.48 -17.92 -22.31
CA GLY A 199 -19.40 -17.47 -23.36
C GLY A 199 -19.34 -15.98 -23.69
N ARG A 200 -18.35 -15.23 -23.20
CA ARG A 200 -18.21 -13.78 -23.44
C ARG A 200 -16.97 -13.43 -24.25
N LYS A 201 -17.08 -12.38 -25.05
CA LYS A 201 -15.95 -11.71 -25.74
C LYS A 201 -15.24 -10.76 -24.78
N GLU A 202 -14.01 -10.36 -25.11
CA GLU A 202 -13.23 -9.38 -24.33
C GLU A 202 -14.05 -8.12 -24.00
N THR A 203 -14.75 -7.55 -24.97
CA THR A 203 -15.54 -6.32 -24.83
C THR A 203 -16.77 -6.45 -23.93
N GLU A 204 -17.13 -7.67 -23.51
CA GLU A 204 -18.27 -7.96 -22.64
C GLU A 204 -17.84 -8.26 -21.20
N LEU A 205 -16.53 -8.35 -20.94
CA LEU A 205 -15.99 -8.75 -19.64
C LEU A 205 -16.06 -7.66 -18.56
N LEU A 206 -16.20 -6.38 -18.94
CA LEU A 206 -16.09 -5.25 -17.99
C LEU A 206 -17.41 -4.50 -17.80
N GLY A 207 -18.46 -4.86 -18.53
CA GLY A 207 -19.76 -4.22 -18.50
C GLY A 207 -20.31 -3.94 -19.90
N PRO A 208 -21.46 -3.25 -20.00
CA PRO A 208 -22.02 -2.83 -21.28
C PRO A 208 -21.10 -1.85 -22.00
N THR A 209 -21.17 -1.86 -23.33
CA THR A 209 -20.41 -0.94 -24.18
C THR A 209 -21.29 -0.20 -25.17
N LEU A 210 -20.86 1.01 -25.56
CA LEU A 210 -21.44 1.83 -26.62
C LEU A 210 -20.38 2.09 -27.69
N ASP A 211 -20.69 1.79 -28.96
CA ASP A 211 -19.89 2.21 -30.11
C ASP A 211 -20.43 3.54 -30.64
N ALA A 212 -19.66 4.61 -30.49
CA ALA A 212 -20.02 5.95 -30.97
C ALA A 212 -18.77 6.80 -31.24
N ASP A 213 -18.83 7.68 -32.24
CA ASP A 213 -17.76 8.63 -32.60
C ASP A 213 -16.36 7.99 -32.78
N GLY A 214 -16.32 6.73 -33.25
CA GLY A 214 -15.09 5.97 -33.44
C GLY A 214 -14.51 5.37 -32.15
N LEU A 215 -15.18 5.52 -31.01
CA LEU A 215 -14.81 4.95 -29.72
C LEU A 215 -15.75 3.83 -29.30
N LYS A 216 -15.19 2.86 -28.57
CA LYS A 216 -15.96 1.90 -27.77
C LYS A 216 -15.89 2.32 -26.31
N LEU A 217 -17.00 2.81 -25.75
CA LEU A 217 -17.07 3.27 -24.37
C LEU A 217 -17.69 2.20 -23.46
N LEU A 218 -17.09 1.96 -22.29
CA LEU A 218 -17.70 1.25 -21.17
C LEU A 218 -18.66 2.20 -20.44
N THR A 219 -19.96 1.93 -20.57
CA THR A 219 -21.02 2.78 -19.99
C THR A 219 -22.35 2.02 -19.90
N PRO A 220 -23.17 2.21 -18.83
CA PRO A 220 -22.89 3.03 -17.66
C PRO A 220 -21.85 2.39 -16.73
N LEU A 221 -21.10 3.23 -16.03
CA LEU A 221 -20.19 2.81 -14.97
C LEU A 221 -20.95 2.61 -13.66
N LEU A 222 -20.42 1.77 -12.76
CA LEU A 222 -21.12 1.36 -11.54
C LEU A 222 -20.64 2.17 -10.34
N ASP A 223 -21.55 2.72 -9.53
CA ASP A 223 -21.18 3.38 -8.27
C ASP A 223 -20.89 2.38 -7.15
N SER A 224 -21.50 1.19 -7.20
CA SER A 224 -21.24 0.08 -6.28
C SER A 224 -21.06 -1.24 -7.03
N PRO A 225 -20.06 -2.06 -6.68
CA PRO A 225 -19.92 -3.39 -7.24
C PRO A 225 -21.11 -4.32 -6.91
N LEU A 226 -21.89 -4.01 -5.88
CA LEU A 226 -23.08 -4.78 -5.49
C LEU A 226 -24.26 -4.64 -6.47
N GLN A 227 -24.19 -3.68 -7.41
CA GLN A 227 -25.20 -3.51 -8.47
C GLN A 227 -25.18 -4.64 -9.50
N VAL A 228 -24.11 -5.44 -9.54
CA VAL A 228 -23.98 -6.56 -10.48
C VAL A 228 -24.49 -7.86 -9.80
N PRO A 229 -25.34 -8.65 -10.49
CA PRO A 229 -25.76 -9.96 -9.99
C PRO A 229 -24.57 -10.90 -9.78
N ALA A 230 -24.62 -11.74 -8.75
CA ALA A 230 -23.48 -12.60 -8.38
C ALA A 230 -23.15 -13.63 -9.48
N GLU A 231 -24.15 -14.12 -10.20
CA GLU A 231 -24.03 -15.06 -11.32
C GLU A 231 -23.31 -14.48 -12.55
N GLU A 232 -23.29 -13.15 -12.68
CA GLU A 232 -22.56 -12.46 -13.74
C GLU A 232 -21.07 -12.27 -13.41
N MET A 233 -20.74 -12.14 -12.13
CA MET A 233 -19.39 -11.88 -11.64
C MET A 233 -18.44 -13.07 -11.86
N ASN A 234 -17.15 -12.78 -12.00
CA ASN A 234 -16.12 -13.81 -11.86
C ASN A 234 -15.99 -14.30 -10.38
N ASN A 235 -15.10 -15.26 -10.13
CA ASN A 235 -14.95 -15.84 -8.79
C ASN A 235 -14.47 -14.82 -7.74
N ASP A 236 -13.54 -13.95 -8.10
CA ASP A 236 -12.94 -12.97 -7.21
C ASP A 236 -13.95 -11.91 -6.79
N PHE A 237 -14.71 -11.34 -7.73
CA PHE A 237 -15.78 -10.40 -7.43
C PHE A 237 -16.91 -11.02 -6.60
N ARG A 238 -17.24 -12.30 -6.79
CA ARG A 238 -18.18 -13.01 -5.91
C ARG A 238 -17.66 -13.12 -4.47
N ALA A 239 -16.37 -13.42 -4.30
CA ALA A 239 -15.75 -13.47 -2.98
C ALA A 239 -15.71 -12.07 -2.33
N TRP A 240 -15.43 -11.03 -3.12
CA TRP A 240 -15.43 -9.64 -2.66
C TRP A 240 -16.82 -9.16 -2.25
N ARG A 241 -17.83 -9.41 -3.07
CA ARG A 241 -19.24 -9.18 -2.75
C ARG A 241 -19.62 -9.80 -1.41
N LYS A 242 -19.26 -11.07 -1.18
CA LYS A 242 -19.54 -11.76 0.10
C LYS A 242 -18.87 -11.07 1.30
N ALA A 243 -17.64 -10.58 1.14
CA ALA A 243 -16.95 -9.84 2.19
C ALA A 243 -17.65 -8.51 2.52
N LEU A 244 -18.05 -7.75 1.49
CA LEU A 244 -18.80 -6.50 1.62
C LEU A 244 -20.15 -6.72 2.32
N GLU A 245 -20.92 -7.71 1.88
CA GLU A 245 -22.22 -8.07 2.48
C GLU A 245 -22.07 -8.49 3.95
N ALA A 246 -20.99 -9.21 4.31
CA ALA A 246 -20.71 -9.57 5.70
C ALA A 246 -20.41 -8.35 6.58
N TRP A 247 -19.69 -7.36 6.06
CA TRP A 247 -19.39 -6.12 6.77
C TRP A 247 -20.62 -5.23 6.92
N GLU A 248 -21.45 -5.11 5.89
CA GLU A 248 -22.75 -4.43 5.95
C GLU A 248 -23.66 -5.06 7.01
N ALA A 249 -23.78 -6.39 7.00
CA ALA A 249 -24.59 -7.12 7.97
C ALA A 249 -24.11 -6.87 9.41
N ARG A 250 -22.79 -6.86 9.64
CA ARG A 250 -22.23 -6.52 10.95
C ARG A 250 -22.52 -5.07 11.34
N ALA A 251 -22.36 -4.11 10.43
CA ALA A 251 -22.65 -2.71 10.72
C ALA A 251 -24.12 -2.53 11.16
N ALA A 252 -25.05 -3.18 10.45
CA ALA A 252 -26.47 -3.19 10.82
C ALA A 252 -26.73 -3.81 12.20
N GLN A 253 -26.11 -4.96 12.51
CA GLN A 253 -26.21 -5.60 13.82
C GLN A 253 -25.71 -4.73 14.97
N LEU A 254 -24.67 -3.92 14.72
CA LEU A 254 -24.11 -3.00 15.70
C LEU A 254 -24.82 -1.64 15.76
N GLY A 255 -25.87 -1.42 14.95
CA GLY A 255 -26.56 -0.13 14.85
C GLY A 255 -25.68 0.99 14.30
N ARG A 256 -24.69 0.66 13.46
CA ARG A 256 -23.73 1.60 12.88
C ARG A 256 -24.07 1.90 11.41
N PRO A 257 -23.66 3.07 10.88
CA PRO A 257 -23.85 3.37 9.46
C PRO A 257 -23.17 2.34 8.57
N GLY A 258 -23.82 1.95 7.47
CA GLY A 258 -23.26 1.11 6.43
C GLY A 258 -22.15 1.81 5.62
N ILE A 259 -21.57 1.05 4.71
CA ILE A 259 -20.50 1.40 3.80
C ILE A 259 -21.02 2.39 2.75
N LYS A 260 -20.27 3.48 2.57
CA LYS A 260 -20.47 4.39 1.43
C LYS A 260 -19.66 3.90 0.24
N PHE A 261 -20.34 3.43 -0.80
CA PHE A 261 -19.72 3.08 -2.08
C PHE A 261 -19.63 4.33 -2.97
N ARG A 262 -18.51 4.49 -3.67
CA ARG A 262 -18.34 5.55 -4.65
C ARG A 262 -17.42 5.08 -5.76
N ARG A 263 -17.83 5.30 -7.01
CA ARG A 263 -16.94 5.25 -8.17
C ARG A 263 -16.12 6.51 -8.24
N LEU A 264 -14.82 6.40 -8.53
CA LEU A 264 -13.95 7.54 -8.75
C LEU A 264 -13.59 7.72 -10.22
N SER A 265 -13.47 8.98 -10.61
CA SER A 265 -12.89 9.46 -11.87
C SER A 265 -12.14 10.75 -11.58
N GLU A 266 -11.34 11.20 -12.55
CA GLU A 266 -10.62 12.47 -12.46
C GLU A 266 -11.52 13.63 -11.98
N GLY A 267 -10.95 14.55 -11.20
CA GLY A 267 -11.63 15.73 -10.66
C GLY A 267 -12.47 15.47 -9.41
N GLN A 268 -12.75 14.22 -9.03
CA GLN A 268 -13.58 13.87 -7.85
C GLN A 268 -12.79 13.94 -6.53
N HIS A 269 -12.10 15.04 -6.30
CA HIS A 269 -11.24 15.27 -5.13
C HIS A 269 -12.05 15.32 -3.82
N ASP A 270 -13.33 15.71 -3.89
CA ASP A 270 -14.25 15.79 -2.75
C ASP A 270 -14.48 14.45 -2.06
N ALA A 271 -14.17 13.33 -2.73
CA ALA A 271 -14.19 12.01 -2.13
C ALA A 271 -13.30 11.89 -0.88
N PHE A 272 -12.24 12.69 -0.80
CA PHE A 272 -11.25 12.63 0.28
C PHE A 272 -11.38 13.75 1.31
N ASP A 273 -12.49 14.49 1.32
CA ASP A 273 -12.74 15.59 2.27
C ASP A 273 -12.63 15.18 3.74
N PHE A 274 -12.74 13.88 4.06
CA PHE A 274 -12.54 13.34 5.39
C PHE A 274 -11.08 13.38 5.88
N LEU A 275 -10.12 13.73 5.03
CA LEU A 275 -8.71 13.94 5.36
C LEU A 275 -8.31 15.44 5.39
N ARG A 276 -9.17 16.33 4.87
CA ARG A 276 -8.84 17.75 4.66
C ARG A 276 -8.63 18.51 5.97
N ASP A 277 -9.29 18.09 7.06
CA ASP A 277 -9.12 18.63 8.41
C ASP A 277 -7.73 18.36 9.01
N GLU A 278 -6.92 17.51 8.37
CA GLU A 278 -5.55 17.17 8.76
C GLU A 278 -4.50 17.69 7.76
N ASP A 279 -4.88 18.67 6.92
CA ASP A 279 -4.02 19.27 5.89
C ASP A 279 -3.49 18.27 4.84
N ILE A 280 -4.22 17.16 4.64
CA ILE A 280 -3.95 16.18 3.60
C ILE A 280 -4.87 16.47 2.41
N ASP A 281 -4.26 16.77 1.26
CA ASP A 281 -4.97 16.95 0.00
C ASP A 281 -4.84 15.68 -0.86
N VAL A 282 -5.92 15.22 -1.47
CA VAL A 282 -5.92 14.05 -2.36
C VAL A 282 -6.61 14.41 -3.66
N GLN A 283 -5.84 14.37 -4.74
CA GLN A 283 -6.29 14.66 -6.09
C GLN A 283 -6.45 13.36 -6.86
N VAL A 284 -7.67 13.08 -7.31
CA VAL A 284 -7.94 11.97 -8.26
C VAL A 284 -7.61 12.46 -9.65
N LEU A 285 -6.58 11.86 -10.26
CA LEU A 285 -6.06 12.21 -11.59
C LEU A 285 -6.56 11.27 -12.69
N GLY A 286 -7.12 10.12 -12.29
CA GLY A 286 -7.69 9.14 -13.20
C GLY A 286 -8.59 8.15 -12.46
N PRO A 287 -9.41 7.37 -13.18
CA PRO A 287 -9.46 7.30 -14.64
C PRO A 287 -10.12 8.54 -15.29
N LEU A 288 -9.75 8.81 -16.54
CA LEU A 288 -10.32 9.89 -17.36
C LEU A 288 -11.56 9.38 -18.10
N LEU A 289 -12.66 10.13 -18.04
CA LEU A 289 -13.86 9.84 -18.80
C LEU A 289 -13.76 10.43 -20.21
N SER A 290 -14.38 9.74 -21.17
CA SER A 290 -14.57 10.20 -22.54
C SER A 290 -16.06 10.35 -22.83
N GLU A 291 -16.39 11.34 -23.65
CA GLU A 291 -17.75 11.58 -24.16
C GLU A 291 -17.85 11.09 -25.61
N ALA A 292 -18.83 10.23 -25.91
CA ALA A 292 -19.17 9.82 -27.27
C ALA A 292 -20.64 9.42 -27.37
N GLY A 293 -21.31 9.77 -28.47
CA GLY A 293 -22.71 9.43 -28.71
C GLY A 293 -23.68 9.96 -27.63
N GLY A 294 -23.31 11.04 -26.94
CA GLY A 294 -24.09 11.60 -25.82
C GLY A 294 -23.98 10.83 -24.50
N ALA A 295 -23.04 9.88 -24.39
CA ALA A 295 -22.76 9.15 -23.16
C ALA A 295 -21.33 9.41 -22.66
N SER A 296 -21.19 9.41 -21.34
CA SER A 296 -19.92 9.47 -20.63
C SER A 296 -19.49 8.05 -20.20
N GLY A 297 -18.23 7.71 -20.40
CA GLY A 297 -17.71 6.38 -20.06
C GLY A 297 -16.21 6.25 -20.16
N LEU A 298 -15.70 5.04 -19.94
CA LEU A 298 -14.28 4.74 -20.07
C LEU A 298 -13.98 4.15 -21.45
N PRO A 299 -13.01 4.68 -22.21
CA PRO A 299 -12.65 4.10 -23.50
C PRO A 299 -12.10 2.69 -23.33
N PHE A 300 -12.55 1.74 -24.15
CA PHE A 300 -12.00 0.40 -24.19
C PHE A 300 -10.62 0.45 -24.87
N LEU A 301 -9.59 -0.05 -24.18
CA LEU A 301 -8.20 0.07 -24.62
C LEU A 301 -7.79 -1.10 -25.54
N GLY A 302 -6.78 -0.83 -26.35
CA GLY A 302 -6.26 -1.78 -27.34
C GLY A 302 -5.47 -2.94 -26.74
N SER A 303 -5.01 -3.85 -27.59
CA SER A 303 -4.14 -4.94 -27.19
C SER A 303 -2.68 -4.50 -27.21
N THR A 304 -1.94 -4.75 -26.13
CA THR A 304 -0.51 -4.45 -26.06
C THR A 304 0.26 -5.11 -27.21
N PRO A 305 1.22 -4.40 -27.85
CA PRO A 305 2.09 -5.00 -28.85
C PRO A 305 2.85 -6.22 -28.31
N SER A 306 3.09 -7.22 -29.16
CA SER A 306 3.86 -8.41 -28.78
C SER A 306 5.38 -8.15 -28.78
N GLY A 307 6.07 -8.70 -27.79
CA GLY A 307 7.54 -8.67 -27.69
C GLY A 307 8.09 -7.57 -26.78
N PRO A 308 9.40 -7.60 -26.47
CA PRO A 308 10.05 -6.61 -25.63
C PRO A 308 10.15 -5.26 -26.37
N ARG A 309 9.71 -4.18 -25.72
CA ARG A 309 9.88 -2.80 -26.20
C ARG A 309 11.30 -2.31 -25.86
N VAL A 310 12.21 -2.40 -26.84
CA VAL A 310 13.63 -2.08 -26.67
C VAL A 310 13.99 -0.71 -27.27
N GLY A 311 13.19 -0.19 -28.20
CA GLY A 311 13.47 1.06 -28.93
C GLY A 311 13.14 2.35 -28.19
N HIS A 312 12.90 2.30 -26.88
CA HIS A 312 12.41 3.43 -26.07
C HIS A 312 11.05 3.98 -26.54
N GLU A 313 10.21 3.14 -27.15
CA GLU A 313 8.87 3.49 -27.62
C GLU A 313 7.98 4.00 -26.47
N SER A 314 8.30 3.63 -25.23
CA SER A 314 7.62 4.11 -24.04
C SER A 314 7.79 5.62 -23.78
N LEU A 315 8.70 6.32 -24.48
CA LEU A 315 8.84 7.77 -24.39
C LEU A 315 7.83 8.55 -25.22
N ASP A 316 7.30 7.92 -26.26
CA ASP A 316 6.28 8.54 -27.07
C ASP A 316 4.99 8.72 -26.24
N ILE A 317 4.40 9.90 -26.36
CA ILE A 317 3.11 10.24 -25.76
C ILE A 317 2.05 10.50 -26.82
N GLY A 318 2.22 9.93 -28.02
CA GLY A 318 1.25 9.98 -29.11
C GLY A 318 -0.16 9.59 -28.67
N ALA A 319 -1.15 10.21 -29.30
CA ALA A 319 -2.58 10.01 -28.99
C ALA A 319 -3.14 8.70 -29.58
N GLU A 320 -2.42 8.05 -30.48
CA GLU A 320 -2.83 6.78 -31.07
C GLU A 320 -2.77 5.66 -30.01
N GLY A 321 -3.93 5.06 -29.74
CA GLY A 321 -4.05 3.87 -28.91
C GLY A 321 -3.61 2.60 -29.64
N PHE A 322 -3.55 1.48 -28.92
CA PHE A 322 -3.23 0.21 -29.57
C PHE A 322 -4.43 -0.35 -30.36
N ALA A 323 -4.15 -1.23 -31.32
CA ALA A 323 -5.18 -1.87 -32.13
C ALA A 323 -5.92 -2.99 -31.35
N GLY A 324 -7.16 -3.28 -31.75
CA GLY A 324 -7.97 -4.33 -31.14
C GLY A 324 -8.59 -3.91 -29.81
N PHE A 325 -9.01 -4.88 -29.00
CA PHE A 325 -9.58 -4.64 -27.67
C PHE A 325 -9.11 -5.72 -26.69
N SER A 326 -8.65 -5.31 -25.51
CA SER A 326 -8.21 -6.21 -24.44
C SER A 326 -8.83 -5.81 -23.11
N ALA A 327 -9.60 -6.72 -22.48
CA ALA A 327 -10.22 -6.44 -21.20
C ALA A 327 -9.19 -6.28 -20.09
N SER A 328 -8.10 -7.07 -20.12
CA SER A 328 -7.02 -6.97 -19.14
C SER A 328 -6.24 -5.65 -19.29
N HIS A 329 -5.93 -5.23 -20.52
CA HIS A 329 -5.27 -3.93 -20.71
C HIS A 329 -6.21 -2.78 -20.31
N THR A 330 -7.50 -2.88 -20.62
CA THR A 330 -8.51 -1.87 -20.26
C THR A 330 -8.72 -1.72 -18.76
N ILE A 331 -8.86 -2.83 -18.01
CA ILE A 331 -9.11 -2.75 -16.57
C ILE A 331 -7.91 -2.16 -15.82
N ASN A 332 -6.69 -2.49 -16.25
CA ASN A 332 -5.44 -1.96 -15.69
C ASN A 332 -5.25 -0.49 -16.04
N GLY A 333 -5.48 -0.11 -17.31
CA GLY A 333 -5.35 1.27 -17.78
C GLY A 333 -6.33 2.25 -17.15
N HIS A 334 -7.45 1.75 -16.64
CA HIS A 334 -8.42 2.54 -15.87
C HIS A 334 -8.26 2.40 -14.35
N SER A 335 -7.04 2.10 -13.90
CA SER A 335 -6.68 2.23 -12.49
C SER A 335 -6.99 3.64 -11.98
N ILE A 336 -7.51 3.74 -10.75
CA ILE A 336 -7.58 5.03 -10.06
C ILE A 336 -6.14 5.51 -9.83
N VAL A 337 -5.81 6.63 -10.46
CA VAL A 337 -4.56 7.34 -10.22
C VAL A 337 -4.87 8.50 -9.28
N PHE A 338 -4.17 8.57 -8.16
CA PHE A 338 -4.34 9.67 -7.23
C PHE A 338 -3.02 10.17 -6.66
N ARG A 339 -2.98 11.48 -6.43
CA ARG A 339 -1.87 12.15 -5.77
C ARG A 339 -2.28 12.59 -4.37
N LEU A 340 -1.57 12.12 -3.36
CA LEU A 340 -1.73 12.55 -1.98
C LEU A 340 -0.63 13.55 -1.64
N ARG A 341 -1.01 14.75 -1.20
CA ARG A 341 -0.09 15.79 -0.73
C ARG A 341 -0.24 16.00 0.77
N TYR A 342 0.90 16.04 1.46
CA TYR A 342 0.98 16.46 2.85
C TYR A 342 2.20 17.36 3.06
N GLY A 343 1.95 18.61 3.44
CA GLY A 343 2.96 19.67 3.41
C GLY A 343 3.60 19.81 2.03
N GLY A 344 4.92 19.65 1.94
CA GLY A 344 5.67 19.71 0.67
C GLY A 344 6.01 18.34 0.06
N PHE A 345 5.46 17.24 0.56
CA PHE A 345 5.66 15.91 -0.03
C PHE A 345 4.41 15.41 -0.74
N ASN A 346 4.60 14.94 -1.98
CA ASN A 346 3.58 14.35 -2.83
C ASN A 346 3.85 12.86 -3.02
N TYR A 347 2.80 12.06 -2.88
CA TYR A 347 2.77 10.64 -3.16
C TYR A 347 1.90 10.40 -4.38
N LEU A 348 2.36 9.63 -5.35
CA LEU A 348 1.58 9.24 -6.52
C LEU A 348 1.34 7.73 -6.51
N PHE A 349 0.07 7.33 -6.58
CA PHE A 349 -0.39 5.95 -6.68
C PHE A 349 -1.07 5.73 -8.01
N CYS A 350 -0.65 4.69 -8.74
CA CYS A 350 -1.08 4.48 -10.12
C CYS A 350 -1.79 3.15 -10.39
N GLY A 351 -1.91 2.24 -9.42
CA GLY A 351 -2.37 0.88 -9.68
C GLY A 351 -1.57 0.24 -10.82
N ASP A 352 -2.26 -0.35 -11.79
CA ASP A 352 -1.63 -1.02 -12.94
C ASP A 352 -1.66 -0.18 -14.21
N LEU A 353 -1.60 1.14 -14.08
CA LEU A 353 -1.59 2.07 -15.21
C LEU A 353 -0.58 1.64 -16.29
N ASN A 354 -1.10 1.32 -17.47
CA ASN A 354 -0.33 0.85 -18.61
C ASN A 354 0.25 2.00 -19.45
N ASP A 355 0.96 1.67 -20.52
CA ASP A 355 1.56 2.64 -21.44
C ASP A 355 0.50 3.58 -22.06
N GLU A 356 -0.58 3.05 -22.64
CA GLU A 356 -1.61 3.83 -23.34
C GLU A 356 -2.29 4.86 -22.42
N ALA A 357 -2.65 4.45 -21.20
CA ALA A 357 -3.22 5.34 -20.18
C ALA A 357 -2.18 6.32 -19.62
N GLY A 358 -0.94 5.86 -19.39
CA GLY A 358 0.17 6.69 -18.94
C GLY A 358 0.50 7.83 -19.93
N ARG A 359 0.48 7.56 -21.24
CA ARG A 359 0.64 8.59 -22.29
C ARG A 359 -0.45 9.64 -22.22
N THR A 360 -1.68 9.23 -21.94
CA THR A 360 -2.82 10.14 -21.81
C THR A 360 -2.63 11.08 -20.62
N LEU A 361 -2.29 10.56 -19.45
CA LEU A 361 -1.99 11.41 -18.28
C LEU A 361 -0.76 12.29 -18.52
N ALA A 362 0.26 11.82 -19.23
CA ALA A 362 1.42 12.62 -19.60
C ALA A 362 1.04 13.84 -20.47
N ARG A 363 0.13 13.67 -21.43
CA ARG A 363 -0.41 14.78 -22.23
C ARG A 363 -1.22 15.75 -21.37
N GLN A 364 -2.04 15.25 -20.45
CA GLN A 364 -2.81 16.08 -19.53
C GLN A 364 -1.92 16.92 -18.62
N HIS A 365 -0.80 16.37 -18.19
CA HIS A 365 0.23 17.11 -17.47
C HIS A 365 0.84 18.23 -18.31
N ASP A 366 1.24 17.93 -19.56
CA ASP A 366 1.81 18.94 -20.47
C ASP A 366 0.83 20.06 -20.81
N ALA A 367 -0.47 19.76 -20.83
CA ALA A 367 -1.55 20.72 -21.01
C ALA A 367 -1.83 21.58 -19.77
N GLY A 368 -1.25 21.23 -18.61
CA GLY A 368 -1.48 21.91 -17.33
C GLY A 368 -2.82 21.57 -16.67
N GLU A 369 -3.48 20.50 -17.12
CA GLU A 369 -4.78 20.05 -16.60
C GLU A 369 -4.60 19.23 -15.31
N ILE A 370 -3.51 18.46 -15.20
CA ILE A 370 -3.13 17.71 -14.00
C ILE A 370 -1.66 17.92 -13.65
N ASP A 371 -1.27 17.58 -12.42
CA ASP A 371 0.13 17.59 -12.00
C ASP A 371 0.56 16.21 -11.47
N LEU A 372 1.51 15.61 -12.18
CA LEU A 372 2.01 14.26 -11.93
C LEU A 372 3.25 14.26 -11.03
N ARG A 373 3.84 15.43 -10.75
CA ARG A 373 5.09 15.50 -9.99
C ARG A 373 4.91 14.90 -8.59
N ALA A 374 5.83 14.01 -8.21
CA ALA A 374 5.77 13.32 -6.94
C ALA A 374 7.15 13.17 -6.27
N GLU A 375 7.18 13.10 -4.94
CA GLU A 375 8.37 12.72 -4.18
C GLU A 375 8.45 11.19 -4.06
N VAL A 376 7.32 10.57 -3.72
CA VAL A 376 7.19 9.12 -3.56
C VAL A 376 6.26 8.57 -4.64
N PHE A 377 6.76 7.68 -5.47
CA PHE A 377 6.03 7.09 -6.57
C PHE A 377 5.82 5.60 -6.34
N LYS A 378 4.55 5.20 -6.18
CA LYS A 378 4.17 3.79 -6.26
C LYS A 378 4.10 3.42 -7.74
N VAL A 379 5.17 2.76 -8.19
CA VAL A 379 5.40 2.38 -9.58
C VAL A 379 4.26 1.47 -10.05
N PRO A 380 3.72 1.70 -11.27
CA PRO A 380 2.57 0.96 -11.75
C PRO A 380 2.89 -0.49 -12.12
N HIS A 381 1.85 -1.32 -12.13
CA HIS A 381 1.81 -2.62 -12.77
C HIS A 381 2.94 -3.55 -12.34
N HIS A 382 3.22 -3.52 -11.04
CA HIS A 382 4.23 -4.34 -10.36
C HIS A 382 5.66 -4.21 -10.91
N GLY A 383 5.95 -3.20 -11.75
CA GLY A 383 7.21 -3.10 -12.48
C GLY A 383 7.23 -3.79 -13.86
N SER A 384 6.06 -3.96 -14.49
CA SER A 384 5.87 -4.53 -15.82
C SER A 384 6.62 -3.77 -16.93
N ALA A 385 6.76 -4.41 -18.10
CA ALA A 385 7.26 -3.77 -19.32
C ALA A 385 6.17 -2.92 -20.01
N ASP A 386 4.95 -2.98 -19.47
CA ASP A 386 3.82 -2.17 -19.91
C ASP A 386 3.69 -0.88 -19.13
N PHE A 387 4.60 0.05 -19.43
CA PHE A 387 4.67 1.37 -18.82
C PHE A 387 4.99 2.45 -19.86
N SER A 388 4.66 3.70 -19.55
CA SER A 388 5.08 4.88 -20.31
C SER A 388 6.27 5.56 -19.63
N GLY A 389 7.42 5.60 -20.30
CA GLY A 389 8.56 6.43 -19.90
C GLY A 389 8.29 7.93 -20.04
N GLY A 390 7.42 8.32 -20.98
CA GLY A 390 6.92 9.69 -21.10
C GLY A 390 6.16 10.11 -19.83
N PHE A 391 5.35 9.21 -19.27
CA PHE A 391 4.72 9.42 -17.95
C PHE A 391 5.77 9.56 -16.84
N PHE A 392 6.76 8.65 -16.74
CA PHE A 392 7.79 8.73 -15.68
C PHE A 392 8.60 10.02 -15.72
N LYS A 393 8.89 10.54 -16.92
CA LYS A 393 9.56 11.82 -17.13
C LYS A 393 8.80 13.02 -16.53
N ARG A 394 7.50 12.91 -16.29
CA ARG A 394 6.66 13.97 -15.68
C ARG A 394 6.40 13.73 -14.19
N VAL A 395 6.48 12.47 -13.77
CA VAL A 395 6.43 12.11 -12.35
C VAL A 395 7.69 12.59 -11.62
N GLU A 396 8.86 12.42 -12.26
CA GLU A 396 10.18 12.88 -11.79
C GLU A 396 10.51 12.49 -10.33
N ALA A 397 10.09 11.31 -9.89
CA ALA A 397 10.17 10.91 -8.48
C ALA A 397 11.60 10.66 -7.97
N ILE A 398 11.79 10.89 -6.67
CA ILE A 398 13.06 10.64 -5.96
C ILE A 398 13.04 9.33 -5.16
N VAL A 399 11.85 8.84 -4.81
CA VAL A 399 11.64 7.55 -4.15
C VAL A 399 10.64 6.76 -4.97
N ASN A 400 11.07 5.62 -5.49
CA ASN A 400 10.28 4.72 -6.31
C ASN A 400 10.04 3.43 -5.54
N ILE A 401 8.78 2.99 -5.51
CA ILE A 401 8.38 1.79 -4.79
C ILE A 401 7.71 0.86 -5.79
N VAL A 402 8.34 -0.27 -6.05
CA VAL A 402 7.82 -1.36 -6.85
C VAL A 402 7.25 -2.41 -5.91
N SER A 403 5.94 -2.63 -5.95
CA SER A 403 5.36 -3.82 -5.33
C SER A 403 5.44 -4.95 -6.33
N SER A 404 6.21 -5.98 -6.02
CA SER A 404 6.35 -7.18 -6.85
C SER A 404 6.63 -8.39 -5.97
N GLY A 405 6.55 -9.59 -6.55
CA GLY A 405 7.02 -10.82 -5.90
C GLY A 405 7.08 -12.02 -6.83
N ASP A 406 7.78 -13.06 -6.45
CA ASP A 406 7.82 -14.31 -7.22
C ASP A 406 6.44 -15.01 -7.18
N ASP A 407 5.74 -15.07 -8.33
CA ASP A 407 4.58 -15.95 -8.52
C ASP A 407 5.05 -17.28 -9.14
N PRO A 408 4.92 -18.42 -8.42
CA PRO A 408 5.35 -19.72 -8.93
C PRO A 408 4.47 -20.28 -10.05
N MET A 409 3.27 -19.71 -10.26
CA MET A 409 2.29 -20.14 -11.27
C MET A 409 2.31 -19.26 -12.52
N ASN A 410 2.72 -18.00 -12.40
CA ASN A 410 2.87 -17.09 -13.52
C ASN A 410 4.28 -16.50 -13.54
N GLU A 411 5.05 -16.77 -14.60
CA GLU A 411 6.43 -16.26 -14.77
C GLU A 411 6.45 -14.75 -15.10
N TYR A 412 5.94 -13.93 -14.19
CA TYR A 412 6.06 -12.47 -14.25
C TYR A 412 7.44 -12.05 -13.75
N ILE A 413 8.38 -11.86 -14.67
CA ILE A 413 9.74 -11.39 -14.34
C ILE A 413 9.69 -9.87 -14.09
N HIS A 414 9.18 -9.45 -12.93
CA HIS A 414 9.09 -8.06 -12.49
C HIS A 414 10.00 -7.76 -11.29
N PRO A 415 10.55 -6.54 -11.16
CA PRO A 415 10.52 -5.47 -12.15
C PRO A 415 11.37 -5.76 -13.39
N ARG A 416 10.96 -5.21 -14.53
CA ARG A 416 11.72 -5.35 -15.79
C ARG A 416 12.93 -4.42 -15.80
N ALA A 417 14.04 -4.87 -16.39
CA ALA A 417 15.27 -4.10 -16.48
C ALA A 417 15.08 -2.74 -17.20
N THR A 418 14.25 -2.69 -18.25
CA THR A 418 13.92 -1.45 -18.97
C THR A 418 13.18 -0.45 -18.08
N LEU A 419 12.28 -0.93 -17.22
CA LEU A 419 11.59 -0.10 -16.24
C LEU A 419 12.56 0.42 -15.18
N MET A 420 13.45 -0.42 -14.64
CA MET A 420 14.47 0.01 -13.67
C MET A 420 15.37 1.12 -14.25
N GLY A 421 15.79 0.96 -15.52
CA GLY A 421 16.54 1.99 -16.23
C GLY A 421 15.76 3.29 -16.43
N ALA A 422 14.44 3.21 -16.69
CA ALA A 422 13.59 4.38 -16.81
C ALA A 422 13.41 5.12 -15.47
N LEU A 423 13.19 4.40 -14.36
CA LEU A 423 13.09 4.99 -13.02
C LEU A 423 14.35 5.75 -12.63
N GLY A 424 15.53 5.18 -12.91
CA GLY A 424 16.81 5.86 -12.69
C GLY A 424 16.98 7.09 -13.58
N ARG A 425 16.72 6.94 -14.88
CA ARG A 425 16.94 8.01 -15.88
C ARG A 425 16.01 9.21 -15.74
N TYR A 426 14.77 9.00 -15.30
CA TYR A 426 13.75 10.04 -15.22
C TYR A 426 13.50 10.54 -13.80
N SER A 427 14.42 10.26 -12.87
CA SER A 427 14.44 10.98 -11.62
C SER A 427 15.01 12.39 -11.79
N ARG A 428 14.56 13.31 -10.95
CA ARG A 428 15.16 14.65 -10.83
C ARG A 428 16.40 14.70 -9.94
N VAL A 429 16.80 13.58 -9.33
CA VAL A 429 18.06 13.46 -8.57
C VAL A 429 18.93 12.39 -9.21
N ASP A 430 20.25 12.52 -9.06
CA ASP A 430 21.22 11.61 -9.68
C ASP A 430 21.15 10.17 -9.12
N GLU A 431 20.78 10.05 -7.83
CA GLU A 431 20.69 8.78 -7.11
C GLU A 431 19.29 8.59 -6.50
N PRO A 432 18.27 8.23 -7.30
CA PRO A 432 16.94 7.95 -6.78
C PRO A 432 16.93 6.65 -5.98
N LEU A 433 16.07 6.60 -4.96
CA LEU A 433 15.80 5.36 -4.25
C LEU A 433 14.82 4.51 -5.07
N VAL A 434 15.13 3.23 -5.24
CA VAL A 434 14.23 2.25 -5.84
C VAL A 434 14.10 1.07 -4.88
N PHE A 435 12.94 0.95 -4.25
CA PHE A 435 12.62 -0.17 -3.38
C PHE A 435 11.74 -1.16 -4.13
N VAL A 436 12.02 -2.46 -3.94
CA VAL A 436 11.19 -3.56 -4.44
C VAL A 436 10.74 -4.36 -3.23
N THR A 437 9.42 -4.51 -3.02
CA THR A 437 8.88 -5.14 -1.81
C THR A 437 9.45 -6.53 -1.57
N GLU A 438 9.60 -7.33 -2.62
CA GLU A 438 10.23 -8.64 -2.52
C GLU A 438 11.72 -8.61 -2.14
N LEU A 439 12.51 -7.70 -2.72
CA LEU A 439 13.95 -7.64 -2.46
C LEU A 439 14.26 -7.17 -1.03
N VAL A 440 13.30 -6.55 -0.37
CA VAL A 440 13.40 -6.14 1.04
C VAL A 440 12.75 -7.16 1.99
N ALA A 441 12.36 -8.33 1.48
CA ALA A 441 12.01 -9.49 2.30
C ALA A 441 13.27 -10.29 2.67
N PHE A 442 13.28 -10.88 3.86
CA PHE A 442 14.41 -11.66 4.35
C PHE A 442 13.99 -13.10 4.63
N PHE A 443 14.89 -14.02 4.31
CA PHE A 443 14.67 -15.45 4.47
C PHE A 443 15.77 -16.06 5.35
N ARG A 444 15.39 -17.01 6.19
CA ARG A 444 16.29 -17.89 6.93
C ARG A 444 16.27 -19.26 6.25
N LEU A 445 17.45 -19.81 6.02
CA LEU A 445 17.58 -21.19 5.59
C LEU A 445 17.22 -22.14 6.75
N GLU A 446 16.25 -23.03 6.53
CA GLU A 446 15.84 -24.05 7.51
C GLU A 446 16.44 -25.43 7.20
N GLY A 447 16.89 -25.67 5.96
CA GLY A 447 17.47 -26.94 5.53
C GLY A 447 16.41 -27.95 5.09
N TRP A 448 16.73 -29.25 5.14
CA TRP A 448 15.75 -30.29 4.80
C TRP A 448 14.61 -30.32 5.82
N ALA A 449 13.38 -30.24 5.31
CA ALA A 449 12.15 -30.24 6.09
C ALA A 449 11.16 -31.28 5.55
N HIS A 450 10.25 -31.67 6.43
CA HIS A 450 9.18 -32.62 6.17
C HIS A 450 7.84 -32.02 6.59
N LEU A 451 6.76 -32.30 5.86
CA LEU A 451 5.43 -31.82 6.25
C LEU A 451 4.90 -32.62 7.44
N SER A 452 4.33 -31.95 8.45
CA SER A 452 3.73 -32.63 9.60
C SER A 452 2.43 -33.39 9.28
N ASP A 453 1.77 -32.99 8.19
CA ASP A 453 0.58 -33.65 7.66
C ASP A 453 0.99 -34.85 6.80
N LYS A 454 0.60 -36.06 7.22
CA LYS A 454 1.04 -37.31 6.60
C LYS A 454 0.65 -37.43 5.13
N GLU A 455 -0.58 -37.06 4.77
CA GLU A 455 -1.06 -37.21 3.39
C GLU A 455 -0.32 -36.25 2.45
N LYS A 456 -0.07 -35.01 2.91
CA LYS A 456 0.70 -34.03 2.15
C LYS A 456 2.18 -34.41 2.09
N ALA A 457 2.72 -34.96 3.16
CA ALA A 457 4.09 -35.45 3.21
C ALA A 457 4.34 -36.58 2.22
N GLU A 458 3.42 -37.55 2.10
CA GLU A 458 3.50 -38.62 1.10
C GLU A 458 3.49 -38.07 -0.33
N LYS A 459 2.70 -37.03 -0.60
CA LYS A 459 2.61 -36.40 -1.93
C LYS A 459 3.83 -35.56 -2.28
N ARG A 460 4.36 -34.79 -1.33
CA ARG A 460 5.44 -33.82 -1.58
C ARG A 460 6.83 -34.40 -1.37
N GLY A 461 6.98 -35.35 -0.45
CA GLY A 461 8.27 -35.79 0.06
C GLY A 461 8.99 -34.73 0.90
N ASP A 462 10.24 -35.05 1.26
CA ASP A 462 11.14 -34.11 1.91
C ASP A 462 11.51 -32.98 0.94
N PHE A 463 11.66 -31.77 1.46
CA PHE A 463 12.00 -30.60 0.65
C PHE A 463 12.98 -29.70 1.39
N PHE A 464 13.79 -28.97 0.63
CA PHE A 464 14.68 -27.97 1.20
C PHE A 464 13.88 -26.70 1.49
N ALA A 465 13.89 -26.25 2.75
CA ALA A 465 13.01 -25.22 3.26
C ALA A 465 13.77 -23.94 3.63
N PHE A 466 13.05 -22.84 3.43
CA PHE A 466 13.39 -21.51 3.93
C PHE A 466 12.18 -20.97 4.67
N SER A 467 12.41 -20.22 5.74
CA SER A 467 11.37 -19.46 6.42
C SER A 467 11.55 -17.97 6.13
N ARG A 468 10.46 -17.25 5.91
CA ARG A 468 10.51 -15.80 5.77
C ARG A 468 10.68 -15.19 7.16
N SER A 469 11.80 -14.53 7.41
CA SER A 469 12.17 -13.93 8.70
C SER A 469 11.65 -12.49 8.85
N ALA A 470 11.56 -11.76 7.74
CA ALA A 470 10.87 -10.47 7.65
C ALA A 470 10.11 -10.41 6.32
N TYR A 471 8.85 -9.99 6.39
CA TYR A 471 8.08 -9.68 5.19
C TYR A 471 8.59 -8.38 4.60
N GLY A 472 8.59 -8.29 3.28
CA GLY A 472 8.97 -7.07 2.59
C GLY A 472 8.05 -5.92 2.98
N LEU A 473 8.63 -4.83 3.49
CA LEU A 473 7.85 -3.69 3.95
C LEU A 473 8.65 -2.41 3.75
N VAL A 474 8.20 -1.59 2.80
CA VAL A 474 8.75 -0.26 2.57
C VAL A 474 7.86 0.73 3.29
N LYS A 475 8.45 1.62 4.09
CA LYS A 475 7.71 2.53 4.95
C LYS A 475 8.17 3.95 4.75
N THR A 476 7.22 4.86 4.71
CA THR A 476 7.48 6.28 4.69
C THR A 476 6.79 6.96 5.88
N ARG A 477 7.43 8.00 6.42
CA ARG A 477 6.92 8.85 7.49
C ARG A 477 7.19 10.29 7.13
N THR A 478 6.21 11.16 7.25
CA THR A 478 6.41 12.58 7.02
C THR A 478 5.52 13.44 7.90
N ASP A 479 6.02 14.60 8.30
CA ASP A 479 5.28 15.67 8.96
C ASP A 479 4.99 16.85 8.01
N GLY A 480 5.18 16.63 6.70
CA GLY A 480 5.06 17.63 5.66
C GLY A 480 6.30 18.50 5.46
N LYS A 481 7.35 18.37 6.30
CA LYS A 481 8.64 19.10 6.18
C LYS A 481 9.84 18.17 6.05
N ARG A 482 9.76 16.99 6.65
CA ARG A 482 10.77 15.93 6.57
C ARG A 482 10.10 14.64 6.09
N LEU A 483 10.84 13.83 5.35
CA LEU A 483 10.44 12.51 4.87
C LEU A 483 11.48 11.48 5.32
N LEU A 484 11.06 10.47 6.06
CA LEU A 484 11.84 9.28 6.37
C LEU A 484 11.33 8.13 5.52
N VAL A 485 12.22 7.43 4.82
CA VAL A 485 11.93 6.20 4.08
C VAL A 485 12.79 5.08 4.63
N TYR A 486 12.21 3.94 4.96
CA TYR A 486 12.94 2.85 5.60
C TYR A 486 12.33 1.47 5.41
N THR A 487 13.17 0.45 5.54
CA THR A 487 12.79 -0.97 5.49
C THR A 487 13.20 -1.67 6.79
N ASP A 488 12.57 -2.81 7.08
CA ASP A 488 13.01 -3.68 8.18
C ASP A 488 14.02 -4.70 7.67
N SER A 489 15.07 -4.99 8.45
CA SER A 489 15.99 -6.08 8.16
C SER A 489 15.64 -7.34 8.95
N GLY A 490 16.13 -8.50 8.48
CA GLY A 490 16.17 -9.73 9.27
C GLY A 490 17.05 -9.65 10.54
N LYS A 491 17.86 -8.58 10.70
CA LYS A 491 18.61 -8.27 11.93
C LYS A 491 17.87 -7.20 12.75
N ALA A 492 17.75 -7.41 14.06
CA ALA A 492 16.99 -6.54 14.97
C ALA A 492 17.53 -5.11 15.09
N ASP A 493 18.84 -4.91 14.85
CA ASP A 493 19.55 -3.64 14.94
C ASP A 493 19.65 -2.89 13.61
N LEU A 494 19.25 -3.50 12.51
CA LEU A 494 19.42 -2.94 11.18
C LEU A 494 18.07 -2.54 10.58
N LYS A 495 18.01 -1.28 10.18
CA LYS A 495 17.01 -0.75 9.25
C LYS A 495 17.78 0.02 8.20
N GLU A 496 17.51 -0.27 6.94
CA GLU A 496 17.93 0.62 5.86
C GLU A 496 17.01 1.83 5.93
N ALA A 497 17.58 3.03 6.03
CA ALA A 497 16.80 4.24 6.22
C ALA A 497 17.47 5.42 5.52
N TYR A 498 16.64 6.23 4.88
CA TYR A 498 17.00 7.45 4.16
C TYR A 498 16.09 8.57 4.62
N CYS A 499 16.62 9.79 4.64
CA CYS A 499 15.84 10.94 5.04
C CYS A 499 16.04 12.12 4.09
N TYR A 500 14.97 12.89 3.90
CA TYR A 500 14.95 14.12 3.14
C TYR A 500 14.32 15.24 3.96
N GLU A 501 14.84 16.45 3.83
CA GLU A 501 14.24 17.70 4.33
C GLU A 501 14.01 18.65 3.17
N LEU A 502 12.94 19.42 3.22
CA LEU A 502 12.70 20.46 2.22
C LEU A 502 13.63 21.65 2.47
N ASP A 503 14.30 22.12 1.42
CA ASP A 503 15.01 23.40 1.46
C ASP A 503 14.06 24.61 1.39
N ALA A 504 14.61 25.82 1.28
CA ALA A 504 13.84 27.06 1.25
C ALA A 504 12.89 27.16 0.04
N ASP A 505 13.22 26.46 -1.05
CA ASP A 505 12.43 26.42 -2.29
C ASP A 505 11.46 25.24 -2.32
N GLY A 506 11.41 24.44 -1.25
CA GLY A 506 10.56 23.26 -1.15
C GLY A 506 11.09 22.05 -1.91
N VAL A 507 12.37 22.03 -2.26
CA VAL A 507 13.01 20.89 -2.92
C VAL A 507 13.54 19.92 -1.85
N PRO A 508 13.26 18.61 -1.92
CA PRO A 508 13.80 17.65 -0.97
C PRO A 508 15.31 17.48 -1.13
N GLN A 509 16.04 17.69 -0.03
CA GLN A 509 17.48 17.50 0.09
C GLN A 509 17.78 16.33 1.04
N PRO A 510 18.77 15.47 0.74
CA PRO A 510 19.18 14.41 1.66
C PRO A 510 19.56 14.95 3.04
N ALA A 511 19.11 14.27 4.09
CA ALA A 511 19.33 14.64 5.48
C ALA A 511 19.85 13.44 6.29
N VAL A 512 20.60 13.73 7.36
CA VAL A 512 21.14 12.69 8.25
C VAL A 512 20.02 12.00 9.00
N VAL A 513 20.00 10.67 8.97
CA VAL A 513 19.09 9.85 9.80
C VAL A 513 19.54 9.89 11.26
N ILE A 514 18.64 10.31 12.14
CA ILE A 514 18.88 10.40 13.58
C ILE A 514 18.46 9.10 14.25
N LYS A 515 19.45 8.25 14.56
CA LYS A 515 19.26 7.01 15.31
C LYS A 515 19.71 7.18 16.76
N VAL A 516 18.85 6.81 17.71
CA VAL A 516 19.12 6.86 19.16
C VAL A 516 19.12 5.50 19.82
#